data_AF-A0A661MU77-F1
#
_entry.id   AF-A0A661MU77-F1
#
_cell.length_a   1.000
_cell.length_b   1.000
_cell.length_c   1.000
_cell.angle_alpha   90.00
_cell.angle_beta   90.00
_cell.angle_gamma   90.00
#
_symmetry.space_group_name_H-M   'P 1'
#
loop_
_entity.id
_entity.type
_entity.pdbx_description
1 polymer ?
#
loop_
_entity_poly.entity_id
_entity_poly.type
_entity_poly.pdbx_seq_one_letter_code
_entity_poly.pdbx_strand_id
1 'polypeptide(L)'
;MAFDDKVVLTCALSGVLANRKQCPGIPYTPEEMGDEAKRAFDGGASVVHIHARNDDGSPTFEPKVFARIKEEIRARCPIILNFSTGTITDDVSQVVQYLEECRPEIAALNMGTMNYSKYSRSKKKFIFDMIFPNPYSKITELLEAMNRAGVKPELECFDTGHTQGSWPLFDMGLLKAPVQYSFIVNVLGGIPAEVESLQLQKQIAGQVAPAGGWDWEVIGISHCHWRMLASALVLGGNIRTGLEDHLYLPSGEMAKNNGELVDAAATLIRHTGREPATVEEARELLQLDKVTAGAAS
;
A
#
# COMPACT_ATOMS: atom_id res chain seq x y z
N MET A 1 7.53 22.72 13.58
CA MET A 1 7.79 21.28 13.49
C MET A 1 8.27 20.85 14.86
N ALA A 2 7.55 19.93 15.50
CA ALA A 2 8.00 19.37 16.77
C ALA A 2 9.14 18.38 16.47
N PHE A 3 10.10 18.24 17.38
CA PHE A 3 11.21 17.27 17.25
C PHE A 3 10.73 15.80 17.24
N ASP A 4 9.44 15.55 17.47
CA ASP A 4 8.79 14.24 17.53
C ASP A 4 7.85 13.95 16.34
N ASP A 5 8.07 14.57 15.17
CA ASP A 5 7.25 14.30 13.98
C ASP A 5 7.60 12.94 13.37
N LYS A 6 6.72 11.95 13.61
CA LYS A 6 6.88 10.55 13.20
C LYS A 6 6.29 10.28 11.83
N VAL A 7 6.92 9.38 11.08
CA VAL A 7 6.51 8.97 9.73
C VAL A 7 6.29 7.47 9.68
N VAL A 8 5.09 7.05 9.30
CA VAL A 8 4.85 5.65 8.93
C VAL A 8 5.58 5.37 7.63
N LEU A 9 6.48 4.38 7.68
CA LEU A 9 7.21 3.87 6.53
C LEU A 9 6.65 2.48 6.19
N THR A 10 5.93 2.42 5.08
CA THR A 10 5.38 1.18 4.54
C THR A 10 6.37 0.55 3.56
N CYS A 11 6.57 -0.76 3.63
CA CYS A 11 7.38 -1.51 2.67
C CYS A 11 6.53 -2.52 1.88
N ALA A 12 6.35 -2.28 0.58
CA ALA A 12 5.65 -3.17 -0.34
C ALA A 12 6.62 -4.18 -0.96
N LEU A 13 6.50 -5.43 -0.51
CA LEU A 13 7.58 -6.42 -0.62
C LEU A 13 7.83 -6.92 -2.05
N SER A 14 6.78 -7.07 -2.86
CA SER A 14 6.87 -7.86 -4.11
C SER A 14 5.93 -7.42 -5.23
N GLY A 15 4.71 -6.99 -4.92
CA GLY A 15 3.66 -6.74 -5.90
C GLY A 15 3.28 -7.96 -6.72
N VAL A 16 2.72 -7.72 -7.90
CA VAL A 16 2.38 -8.78 -8.89
C VAL A 16 2.94 -8.52 -10.28
N LEU A 17 3.34 -7.29 -10.62
CA LEU A 17 3.72 -6.91 -11.99
C LEU A 17 5.21 -7.12 -12.31
N ALA A 18 6.11 -6.69 -11.42
CA ALA A 18 7.54 -6.94 -11.59
C ALA A 18 7.88 -8.42 -11.31
N ASN A 19 8.97 -8.91 -11.89
CA ASN A 19 9.42 -10.29 -11.69
C ASN A 19 10.95 -10.39 -11.56
N ARG A 20 11.43 -11.59 -11.21
CA ARG A 20 12.86 -11.86 -10.96
C ARG A 20 13.79 -11.62 -12.15
N LYS A 21 13.26 -11.59 -13.39
CA LYS A 21 14.07 -11.20 -14.55
C LYS A 21 14.37 -9.70 -14.56
N GLN A 22 13.53 -8.90 -13.91
CA GLN A 22 13.71 -7.46 -13.78
C GLN A 22 14.50 -7.11 -12.51
N CYS A 23 14.19 -7.74 -11.38
CA CYS A 23 14.95 -7.61 -10.14
C CYS A 23 14.99 -8.96 -9.40
N PRO A 24 16.17 -9.61 -9.29
CA PRO A 24 16.30 -10.91 -8.63
C PRO A 24 15.89 -10.92 -7.16
N GLY A 25 15.91 -9.76 -6.49
CA GLY A 25 15.59 -9.61 -5.07
C GLY A 25 14.11 -9.75 -4.71
N ILE A 26 13.21 -9.86 -5.71
CA ILE A 26 11.77 -9.95 -5.46
C ILE A 26 11.44 -11.29 -4.75
N PRO A 27 10.84 -11.26 -3.53
CA PRO A 27 10.45 -12.46 -2.80
C PRO A 27 9.19 -13.07 -3.40
N TYR A 28 9.16 -14.40 -3.53
CA TYR A 28 8.03 -15.17 -4.04
C TYR A 28 7.44 -16.09 -2.97
N THR A 29 8.28 -16.82 -2.22
CA THR A 29 7.79 -17.81 -1.24
C THR A 29 7.44 -17.16 0.11
N PRO A 30 6.60 -17.79 0.95
CA PRO A 30 6.31 -17.30 2.29
C PRO A 30 7.55 -17.07 3.16
N GLU A 31 8.55 -17.94 3.08
CA GLU A 31 9.80 -17.83 3.84
C GLU A 31 10.61 -16.61 3.39
N GLU A 32 10.70 -16.38 2.08
CA GLU A 32 11.36 -15.20 1.51
C GLU A 32 10.61 -13.91 1.90
N MET A 33 9.27 -13.93 1.90
CA MET A 33 8.45 -12.81 2.38
C MET A 33 8.73 -12.51 3.86
N GLY A 34 8.87 -13.56 4.69
CA GLY A 34 9.27 -13.44 6.09
C GLY A 34 10.64 -12.77 6.25
N ASP A 35 11.64 -13.22 5.49
CA ASP A 35 12.99 -12.67 5.54
C ASP A 35 13.04 -11.21 5.06
N GLU A 36 12.30 -10.87 4.00
CA GLU A 36 12.21 -9.51 3.48
C GLU A 36 11.43 -8.58 4.41
N ALA A 37 10.36 -9.05 5.04
CA ALA A 37 9.65 -8.29 6.07
C ALA A 37 10.54 -7.99 7.27
N LYS A 38 11.39 -8.96 7.68
CA LYS A 38 12.37 -8.74 8.75
C LYS A 38 13.42 -7.69 8.35
N ARG A 39 13.94 -7.76 7.12
CA ARG A 39 14.87 -6.74 6.61
C ARG A 39 14.24 -5.36 6.55
N ALA A 40 12.99 -5.26 6.10
CA ALA A 40 12.24 -4.01 6.10
C ALA A 40 12.04 -3.48 7.54
N PHE A 41 11.64 -4.33 8.48
CA PHE A 41 11.49 -3.97 9.89
C PHE A 41 12.81 -3.43 10.47
N ASP A 42 13.93 -4.12 10.22
CA ASP A 42 15.25 -3.71 10.71
C ASP A 42 15.72 -2.38 10.13
N GLY A 43 15.32 -2.07 8.89
CA GLY A 43 15.60 -0.79 8.23
C GLY A 43 14.71 0.37 8.70
N GLY A 44 13.68 0.09 9.51
CA GLY A 44 12.79 1.09 10.11
C GLY A 44 11.39 1.18 9.46
N ALA A 45 10.99 0.20 8.66
CA ALA A 45 9.59 0.09 8.24
C ALA A 45 8.71 -0.37 9.42
N SER A 46 7.53 0.22 9.56
CA SER A 46 6.54 -0.16 10.58
C SER A 46 5.35 -0.92 10.01
N VAL A 47 5.18 -0.89 8.68
CA VAL A 47 4.14 -1.61 7.94
C VAL A 47 4.79 -2.34 6.76
N VAL A 48 4.32 -3.55 6.45
CA VAL A 48 4.61 -4.23 5.18
C VAL A 48 3.34 -4.46 4.39
N HIS A 49 3.37 -4.12 3.09
CA HIS A 49 2.31 -4.43 2.13
C HIS A 49 2.64 -5.71 1.37
N ILE A 50 1.65 -6.62 1.31
CA ILE A 50 1.85 -8.02 0.97
C ILE A 50 0.92 -8.44 -0.16
N HIS A 51 1.53 -8.96 -1.22
CA HIS A 51 0.90 -9.81 -2.22
C HIS A 51 1.43 -11.24 -2.07
N ALA A 52 0.60 -12.24 -2.35
CA ALA A 52 1.05 -13.61 -2.45
C ALA A 52 1.36 -13.99 -3.90
N ARG A 53 2.36 -14.87 -4.07
CA ARG A 53 2.75 -15.43 -5.36
C ARG A 53 2.88 -16.95 -5.25
N ASN A 54 2.72 -17.64 -6.37
CA ASN A 54 3.15 -19.02 -6.54
C ASN A 54 4.68 -19.08 -6.74
N ASP A 55 5.26 -20.27 -6.66
CA ASP A 55 6.72 -20.49 -6.84
C ASP A 55 7.24 -20.00 -8.21
N ASP A 56 6.38 -19.98 -9.23
CA ASP A 56 6.71 -19.46 -10.57
C ASP A 56 6.65 -17.93 -10.68
N GLY A 57 6.22 -17.25 -9.62
CA GLY A 57 6.05 -15.81 -9.53
C GLY A 57 4.69 -15.29 -9.95
N SER A 58 3.77 -16.13 -10.44
CA SER A 58 2.41 -15.72 -10.75
C SER A 58 1.64 -15.30 -9.48
N PRO A 59 0.70 -14.34 -9.55
CA PRO A 59 -0.10 -13.97 -8.38
C PRO A 59 -0.98 -15.12 -7.91
N THR A 60 -1.21 -15.22 -6.61
CA THR A 60 -2.19 -16.13 -6.02
C THR A 60 -2.99 -15.42 -4.94
N PHE A 61 -4.25 -15.84 -4.79
CA PHE A 61 -5.16 -15.33 -3.76
C PHE A 61 -5.53 -16.42 -2.75
N GLU A 62 -4.83 -17.56 -2.78
CA GLU A 62 -5.14 -18.70 -1.91
C GLU A 62 -4.97 -18.34 -0.42
N PRO A 63 -6.03 -18.47 0.42
CA PRO A 63 -5.98 -18.09 1.83
C PRO A 63 -4.87 -18.78 2.64
N LYS A 64 -4.60 -20.06 2.35
CA LYS A 64 -3.50 -20.80 2.99
C LYS A 64 -2.13 -20.18 2.74
N VAL A 65 -1.92 -19.53 1.59
CA VAL A 65 -0.63 -18.89 1.27
C VAL A 65 -0.46 -17.61 2.07
N PHE A 66 -1.51 -16.78 2.15
CA PHE A 66 -1.52 -15.60 3.03
C PHE A 66 -1.33 -15.97 4.50
N ALA A 67 -1.98 -17.05 4.97
CA ALA A 67 -1.81 -17.57 6.33
C ALA A 67 -0.35 -17.98 6.61
N ARG A 68 0.29 -18.68 5.66
CA ARG A 68 1.72 -19.05 5.75
C ARG A 68 2.63 -17.83 5.73
N ILE A 69 2.39 -16.84 4.87
CA ILE A 69 3.16 -15.58 4.86
C ILE A 69 3.04 -14.88 6.21
N LYS A 70 1.83 -14.78 6.77
CA LYS A 70 1.60 -14.20 8.10
C LYS A 70 2.40 -14.94 9.17
N GLU A 71 2.35 -16.27 9.19
CA GLU A 71 3.11 -17.10 10.13
C GLU A 71 4.61 -16.82 10.04
N GLU A 72 5.18 -16.85 8.84
CA GLU A 72 6.61 -16.62 8.61
C GLU A 72 7.05 -15.21 9.03
N ILE A 73 6.25 -14.17 8.74
CA ILE A 73 6.56 -12.80 9.15
C ILE A 73 6.48 -12.66 10.68
N ARG A 74 5.43 -13.17 11.30
CA ARG A 74 5.21 -13.09 12.76
C ARG A 74 6.27 -13.85 13.56
N ALA A 75 6.82 -14.92 13.01
CA ALA A 75 7.94 -15.62 13.61
C ALA A 75 9.24 -14.78 13.67
N ARG A 76 9.35 -13.73 12.84
CA ARG A 76 10.58 -12.93 12.69
C ARG A 76 10.48 -11.52 13.26
N CYS A 77 9.33 -10.86 13.16
CA CYS A 77 9.16 -9.48 13.64
C CYS A 77 7.68 -9.10 13.93
N PRO A 78 7.45 -8.03 14.73
CA PRO A 78 6.10 -7.59 15.10
C PRO A 78 5.45 -6.64 14.07
N ILE A 79 6.06 -6.44 12.89
CA ILE A 79 5.64 -5.45 11.87
C ILE A 79 4.14 -5.52 11.54
N ILE A 80 3.51 -4.37 11.27
CA ILE A 80 2.08 -4.31 10.91
C ILE A 80 1.90 -4.93 9.53
N LEU A 81 0.89 -5.80 9.37
CA LEU A 81 0.59 -6.44 8.10
C LEU A 81 -0.50 -5.66 7.36
N ASN A 82 -0.18 -5.26 6.13
CA ASN A 82 -1.13 -4.76 5.15
C ASN A 82 -1.26 -5.80 4.03
N PHE A 83 -2.44 -6.41 3.87
CA PHE A 83 -2.68 -7.35 2.78
C PHE A 83 -3.29 -6.64 1.59
N SER A 84 -2.75 -6.90 0.40
CA SER A 84 -3.40 -6.46 -0.82
C SER A 84 -4.76 -7.13 -0.99
N THR A 85 -5.73 -6.40 -1.58
CA THR A 85 -6.96 -6.97 -2.16
C THR A 85 -7.04 -6.75 -3.67
N GLY A 86 -6.00 -6.17 -4.26
CA GLY A 86 -5.96 -5.80 -5.67
C GLY A 86 -5.96 -7.03 -6.58
N THR A 87 -7.08 -7.24 -7.28
CA THR A 87 -7.23 -8.29 -8.29
C THR A 87 -7.97 -7.77 -9.51
N ILE A 88 -7.65 -8.30 -10.69
CA ILE A 88 -8.35 -8.02 -11.94
C ILE A 88 -9.62 -8.87 -12.11
N THR A 89 -9.84 -9.85 -11.22
CA THR A 89 -11.02 -10.73 -11.25
C THR A 89 -12.21 -10.04 -10.62
N ASP A 90 -13.42 -10.35 -11.11
CA ASP A 90 -14.67 -9.93 -10.46
C ASP A 90 -14.95 -10.79 -9.22
N ASP A 91 -14.62 -12.08 -9.28
CA ASP A 91 -14.69 -12.97 -8.12
C ASP A 91 -13.59 -12.61 -7.11
N VAL A 92 -14.03 -12.16 -5.94
CA VAL A 92 -13.19 -11.82 -4.78
C VAL A 92 -13.40 -12.77 -3.61
N SER A 93 -14.04 -13.93 -3.81
CA SER A 93 -14.36 -14.88 -2.74
C SER A 93 -13.12 -15.32 -1.94
N GLN A 94 -12.01 -15.62 -2.62
CA GLN A 94 -10.75 -15.96 -1.96
C GLN A 94 -10.17 -14.77 -1.17
N VAL A 95 -10.34 -13.54 -1.69
CA VAL A 95 -9.92 -12.31 -1.01
C VAL A 95 -10.70 -12.11 0.28
N VAL A 96 -12.02 -12.20 0.20
CA VAL A 96 -12.91 -12.16 1.37
C VAL A 96 -12.50 -13.22 2.39
N GLN A 97 -12.28 -14.45 1.93
CA GLN A 97 -11.90 -15.56 2.80
C GLN A 97 -10.59 -15.29 3.55
N TYR A 98 -9.52 -14.85 2.88
CA TYR A 98 -8.27 -14.58 3.59
C TYR A 98 -8.32 -13.34 4.49
N LEU A 99 -9.15 -12.34 4.19
CA LEU A 99 -9.35 -11.21 5.10
C LEU A 99 -10.00 -11.68 6.41
N GLU A 100 -11.04 -12.51 6.31
CA GLU A 100 -11.81 -12.99 7.46
C GLU A 100 -11.04 -14.03 8.30
N GLU A 101 -10.27 -14.91 7.65
CA GLU A 101 -9.45 -15.93 8.29
C GLU A 101 -8.14 -15.37 8.85
N CYS A 102 -7.41 -14.59 8.05
CA CYS A 102 -6.09 -14.11 8.43
C CYS A 102 -6.14 -12.83 9.26
N ARG A 103 -7.17 -11.98 9.12
CA ARG A 103 -7.34 -10.72 9.86
C ARG A 103 -6.03 -9.92 9.97
N PRO A 104 -5.47 -9.46 8.84
CA PRO A 104 -4.36 -8.51 8.87
C PRO A 104 -4.84 -7.20 9.53
N GLU A 105 -3.94 -6.38 10.04
CA GLU A 105 -4.36 -5.13 10.67
C GLU A 105 -4.84 -4.10 9.65
N ILE A 106 -4.26 -4.13 8.45
CA ILE A 106 -4.60 -3.27 7.34
C ILE A 106 -4.85 -4.14 6.11
N ALA A 107 -5.72 -3.68 5.22
CA ALA A 107 -5.77 -4.20 3.87
C ALA A 107 -5.99 -3.07 2.86
N ALA A 108 -5.23 -3.11 1.76
CA ALA A 108 -5.38 -2.18 0.66
C ALA A 108 -6.76 -2.35 0.02
N LEU A 109 -7.42 -1.25 -0.33
CA LEU A 109 -8.73 -1.18 -0.96
C LEU A 109 -8.65 -0.20 -2.13
N ASN A 110 -8.74 -0.75 -3.35
CA ASN A 110 -8.62 0.04 -4.58
C ASN A 110 -9.88 0.85 -4.84
N MET A 111 -9.76 2.18 -4.88
CA MET A 111 -10.91 3.10 -4.81
C MET A 111 -11.52 3.51 -6.16
N GLY A 112 -11.21 2.78 -7.24
CA GLY A 112 -11.84 3.06 -8.52
C GLY A 112 -11.36 2.21 -9.70
N THR A 113 -12.19 2.18 -10.73
CA THR A 113 -11.88 1.52 -12.00
C THR A 113 -11.08 2.46 -12.88
N MET A 114 -9.99 1.95 -13.47
CA MET A 114 -9.12 2.74 -14.33
C MET A 114 -8.47 1.89 -15.41
N ASN A 115 -7.93 2.54 -16.45
CA ASN A 115 -6.90 1.91 -17.26
C ASN A 115 -5.65 1.74 -16.40
N TYR A 116 -5.07 0.55 -16.44
CA TYR A 116 -3.80 0.25 -15.81
C TYR A 116 -2.90 -0.35 -16.88
N SER A 117 -1.99 0.46 -17.42
CA SER A 117 -1.26 0.06 -18.64
C SER A 117 0.23 0.37 -18.56
N LYS A 118 0.99 -0.17 -19.50
CA LYS A 118 2.39 0.24 -19.69
C LYS A 118 2.64 0.52 -21.16
N TYR A 119 2.93 1.77 -21.48
CA TYR A 119 3.27 2.19 -22.85
C TYR A 119 4.78 2.29 -23.04
N SER A 120 5.30 1.74 -24.12
CA SER A 120 6.69 1.93 -24.55
C SER A 120 6.76 3.01 -25.61
N ARG A 121 7.34 4.17 -25.27
CA ARG A 121 7.56 5.28 -26.21
C ARG A 121 8.47 4.88 -27.38
N SER A 122 9.52 4.11 -27.13
CA SER A 122 10.45 3.66 -28.17
C SER A 122 9.82 2.67 -29.15
N LYS A 123 9.00 1.73 -28.64
CA LYS A 123 8.30 0.74 -29.46
C LYS A 123 6.95 1.25 -30.00
N LYS A 124 6.52 2.45 -29.60
CA LYS A 124 5.21 3.06 -29.88
C LYS A 124 4.03 2.09 -29.70
N LYS A 125 4.05 1.30 -28.62
CA LYS A 125 3.01 0.31 -28.32
C LYS A 125 2.83 0.10 -26.83
N PHE A 126 1.64 -0.37 -26.45
CA PHE A 126 1.41 -0.92 -25.12
C PHE A 126 2.19 -2.23 -24.96
N ILE A 127 2.93 -2.32 -23.86
CA ILE A 127 3.59 -3.54 -23.37
C ILE A 127 2.55 -4.45 -22.74
N PHE A 128 1.63 -3.86 -21.98
CA PHE A 128 0.35 -4.44 -21.62
C PHE A 128 -0.68 -3.30 -21.58
N ASP A 129 -1.93 -3.66 -21.85
CA ASP A 129 -3.10 -2.79 -21.88
C ASP A 129 -4.21 -3.51 -21.12
N MET A 130 -4.61 -2.97 -19.97
CA MET A 130 -5.57 -3.62 -19.09
C MET A 130 -6.46 -2.60 -18.39
N ILE A 131 -7.67 -3.01 -18.08
CA ILE A 131 -8.55 -2.33 -17.12
C ILE A 131 -8.27 -2.95 -15.75
N PHE A 132 -8.19 -2.12 -14.73
CA PHE A 132 -8.21 -2.56 -13.35
C PHE A 132 -9.60 -2.28 -12.76
N PRO A 133 -10.51 -3.28 -12.73
CA PRO A 133 -11.90 -3.09 -12.38
C PRO A 133 -12.09 -3.07 -10.86
N ASN A 134 -12.47 -1.90 -10.34
CA ASN A 134 -12.96 -1.72 -8.98
C ASN A 134 -14.24 -0.88 -9.02
N PRO A 135 -15.36 -1.44 -9.50
CA PRO A 135 -16.67 -0.80 -9.37
C PRO A 135 -17.06 -0.72 -7.89
N TYR A 136 -17.99 0.18 -7.55
CA TYR A 136 -18.45 0.33 -6.17
C TYR A 136 -18.99 -0.99 -5.57
N SER A 137 -19.60 -1.87 -6.36
CA SER A 137 -20.06 -3.18 -5.87
C SER A 137 -18.91 -4.03 -5.29
N LYS A 138 -17.78 -4.08 -5.98
CA LYS A 138 -16.58 -4.81 -5.54
C LYS A 138 -15.92 -4.12 -4.34
N ILE A 139 -15.85 -2.78 -4.37
CA ILE A 139 -15.33 -1.99 -3.25
C ILE A 139 -16.16 -2.24 -1.98
N THR A 140 -17.49 -2.21 -2.11
CA THR A 140 -18.43 -2.48 -1.01
C THR A 140 -18.26 -3.90 -0.46
N GLU A 141 -18.20 -4.92 -1.32
CA GLU A 141 -18.03 -6.31 -0.89
C GLU A 141 -16.74 -6.51 -0.08
N LEU A 142 -15.63 -5.96 -0.55
CA LEU A 142 -14.34 -6.02 0.14
C LEU A 142 -14.35 -5.21 1.44
N LEU A 143 -14.91 -4.00 1.43
CA LEU A 143 -15.02 -3.16 2.61
C LEU A 143 -15.90 -3.79 3.69
N GLU A 144 -17.00 -4.45 3.32
CA GLU A 144 -17.83 -5.20 4.26
C GLU A 144 -17.07 -6.38 4.88
N ALA A 145 -16.29 -7.12 4.08
CA ALA A 145 -15.41 -8.17 4.60
C ALA A 145 -14.37 -7.62 5.58
N MET A 146 -13.73 -6.50 5.25
CA MET A 146 -12.80 -5.81 6.15
C MET A 146 -13.48 -5.40 7.46
N ASN A 147 -14.68 -4.82 7.38
CA ASN A 147 -15.46 -4.43 8.55
C ASN A 147 -15.83 -5.62 9.44
N ARG A 148 -16.26 -6.76 8.86
CA ARG A 148 -16.54 -7.99 9.62
C ARG A 148 -15.27 -8.55 10.28
N ALA A 149 -14.13 -8.44 9.61
CA ALA A 149 -12.85 -8.95 10.07
C ALA A 149 -12.11 -8.02 11.05
N GLY A 150 -12.55 -6.76 11.19
CA GLY A 150 -11.85 -5.75 11.98
C GLY A 150 -10.54 -5.28 11.34
N VAL A 151 -10.50 -5.24 10.01
CA VAL A 151 -9.33 -4.86 9.20
C VAL A 151 -9.48 -3.40 8.79
N LYS A 152 -8.44 -2.58 8.97
CA LYS A 152 -8.48 -1.17 8.54
C LYS A 152 -8.32 -1.08 7.01
N PRO A 153 -9.23 -0.41 6.28
CA PRO A 153 -9.03 -0.17 4.85
C PRO A 153 -7.96 0.92 4.61
N GLU A 154 -6.96 0.60 3.80
CA GLU A 154 -6.05 1.57 3.18
C GLU A 154 -6.59 1.92 1.78
N LEU A 155 -7.00 3.17 1.58
CA LEU A 155 -7.73 3.62 0.39
C LEU A 155 -6.75 3.97 -0.74
N GLU A 156 -6.47 3.00 -1.62
CA GLU A 156 -5.57 3.16 -2.76
C GLU A 156 -6.23 4.01 -3.87
N CYS A 157 -5.78 5.26 -3.98
CA CYS A 157 -6.27 6.27 -4.91
C CYS A 157 -5.23 6.56 -5.99
N PHE A 158 -5.54 6.19 -7.24
CA PHE A 158 -4.69 6.43 -8.41
C PHE A 158 -5.02 7.74 -9.12
N ASP A 159 -6.13 8.37 -8.74
CA ASP A 159 -6.57 9.66 -9.27
C ASP A 159 -7.46 10.38 -8.24
N THR A 160 -7.63 11.69 -8.42
CA THR A 160 -8.51 12.56 -7.62
C THR A 160 -9.95 12.09 -7.60
N GLY A 161 -10.43 11.46 -8.68
CA GLY A 161 -11.77 10.85 -8.72
C GLY A 161 -11.92 9.68 -7.74
N HIS A 162 -10.84 8.94 -7.46
CA HIS A 162 -10.87 7.85 -6.47
C HIS A 162 -10.91 8.43 -5.05
N THR A 163 -10.14 9.50 -4.79
CA THR A 163 -10.16 10.20 -3.50
C THR A 163 -11.51 10.87 -3.24
N GLN A 164 -12.05 11.59 -4.23
CA GLN A 164 -13.35 12.25 -4.12
C GLN A 164 -14.47 11.22 -4.02
N GLY A 165 -14.37 10.13 -4.78
CA GLY A 165 -15.35 9.07 -4.87
C GLY A 165 -15.50 8.21 -3.62
N SER A 166 -14.75 8.44 -2.54
CA SER A 166 -14.95 7.76 -1.26
C SER A 166 -16.16 8.27 -0.48
N TRP A 167 -16.66 9.48 -0.78
CA TRP A 167 -17.77 10.11 -0.04
C TRP A 167 -19.04 9.25 0.09
N PRO A 168 -19.51 8.48 -0.92
CA PRO A 168 -20.72 7.68 -0.78
C PRO A 168 -20.54 6.57 0.24
N LEU A 169 -19.32 6.03 0.42
CA LEU A 169 -19.05 4.96 1.38
C LEU A 169 -19.13 5.48 2.83
N PHE A 170 -18.74 6.75 3.04
CA PHE A 170 -18.94 7.43 4.32
C PHE A 170 -20.42 7.71 4.58
N ASP A 171 -21.15 8.19 3.57
CA ASP A 171 -22.59 8.48 3.66
C ASP A 171 -23.42 7.21 3.97
N MET A 172 -23.05 6.08 3.35
CA MET A 172 -23.63 4.76 3.66
C MET A 172 -23.25 4.24 5.06
N GLY A 173 -22.26 4.85 5.74
CA GLY A 173 -21.72 4.38 7.00
C GLY A 173 -20.89 3.10 6.90
N LEU A 174 -20.51 2.68 5.68
CA LEU A 174 -19.65 1.52 5.44
C LEU A 174 -18.18 1.84 5.72
N LEU A 175 -17.72 3.02 5.30
CA LEU A 175 -16.39 3.53 5.59
C LEU A 175 -16.49 4.49 6.78
N LYS A 176 -15.61 4.34 7.78
CA LYS A 176 -15.63 5.14 9.00
C LYS A 176 -14.22 5.64 9.30
N ALA A 177 -14.12 6.85 9.85
CA ALA A 177 -12.86 7.30 10.42
C ALA A 177 -12.44 6.38 11.59
N PRO A 178 -11.14 6.19 11.82
CA PRO A 178 -10.01 6.79 11.09
C PRO A 178 -9.72 6.12 9.74
N VAL A 179 -9.43 6.92 8.70
CA VAL A 179 -9.08 6.41 7.37
C VAL A 179 -7.64 6.71 6.99
N GLN A 180 -7.07 5.86 6.13
CA GLN A 180 -5.76 6.07 5.53
C GLN A 180 -5.92 6.12 4.02
N TYR A 181 -5.47 7.20 3.39
CA TYR A 181 -5.39 7.31 1.93
C TYR A 181 -3.98 6.97 1.45
N SER A 182 -3.87 6.15 0.40
CA SER A 182 -2.61 5.99 -0.31
C SER A 182 -2.75 6.64 -1.68
N PHE A 183 -1.94 7.66 -1.95
CA PHE A 183 -1.94 8.38 -3.22
C PHE A 183 -0.90 7.75 -4.16
N ILE A 184 -1.39 6.94 -5.11
CA ILE A 184 -0.56 6.29 -6.12
C ILE A 184 -0.40 7.25 -7.30
N VAL A 185 0.84 7.51 -7.68
CA VAL A 185 1.16 8.38 -8.82
C VAL A 185 2.03 7.65 -9.86
N ASN A 186 1.99 8.13 -11.11
CA ASN A 186 2.79 7.61 -12.23
C ASN A 186 2.37 6.25 -12.81
N VAL A 187 1.17 5.78 -12.49
CA VAL A 187 0.54 4.66 -13.20
C VAL A 187 -0.15 5.21 -14.45
N LEU A 188 0.11 4.62 -15.62
CA LEU A 188 -0.51 5.08 -16.86
C LEU A 188 -2.01 4.78 -16.83
N GLY A 189 -2.80 5.86 -16.85
CA GLY A 189 -4.25 5.84 -16.68
C GLY A 189 -4.73 6.51 -15.40
N GLY A 190 -3.81 6.83 -14.47
CA GLY A 190 -4.06 7.64 -13.29
C GLY A 190 -3.36 9.00 -13.35
N ILE A 191 -3.25 9.64 -12.19
CA ILE A 191 -2.73 10.99 -12.00
C ILE A 191 -1.19 11.07 -12.21
N PRO A 192 -0.67 12.16 -12.78
CA PRO A 192 0.77 12.35 -12.94
C PRO A 192 1.50 12.50 -11.60
N ALA A 193 2.80 12.16 -11.59
CA ALA A 193 3.68 12.33 -10.45
C ALA A 193 4.23 13.75 -10.32
N GLU A 194 3.36 14.65 -9.86
CA GLU A 194 3.64 16.06 -9.63
C GLU A 194 3.33 16.42 -8.18
N VAL A 195 3.96 17.48 -7.65
CA VAL A 195 3.71 17.93 -6.26
C VAL A 195 2.26 18.41 -6.14
N GLU A 196 1.78 19.09 -7.17
CA GLU A 196 0.42 19.59 -7.35
C GLU A 196 -0.59 18.45 -7.28
N SER A 197 -0.28 17.27 -7.85
CA SER A 197 -1.11 16.07 -7.75
C SER A 197 -1.31 15.63 -6.31
N LEU A 198 -0.24 15.64 -5.49
CA LEU A 198 -0.31 15.28 -4.07
C LEU A 198 -1.07 16.34 -3.27
N GLN A 199 -0.82 17.62 -3.53
CA GLN A 199 -1.53 18.71 -2.87
C GLN A 199 -3.03 18.67 -3.14
N LEU A 200 -3.42 18.44 -4.40
CA LEU A 200 -4.82 18.34 -4.79
C LEU A 200 -5.51 17.13 -4.15
N GLN A 201 -4.89 15.94 -4.18
CA GLN A 201 -5.44 14.76 -3.52
C GLN A 201 -5.55 14.97 -2.00
N LYS A 202 -4.54 15.53 -1.35
CA LYS A 202 -4.57 15.88 0.09
C LYS A 202 -5.71 16.86 0.40
N GLN A 203 -5.92 17.87 -0.44
CA GLN A 203 -7.01 18.83 -0.27
C GLN A 203 -8.38 18.15 -0.40
N ILE A 204 -8.57 17.29 -1.40
CA ILE A 204 -9.83 16.56 -1.60
C ILE A 204 -10.08 15.61 -0.42
N ALA A 205 -9.06 14.84 0.00
CA ALA A 205 -9.16 13.95 1.15
C ALA A 205 -9.60 14.69 2.41
N GLY A 206 -9.03 15.88 2.67
CA GLY A 206 -9.43 16.72 3.81
C GLY A 206 -10.85 17.30 3.72
N GLN A 207 -11.46 17.34 2.53
CA GLN A 207 -12.86 17.75 2.35
C GLN A 207 -13.83 16.59 2.48
N VAL A 208 -13.42 15.38 2.07
CA VAL A 208 -14.27 14.18 2.01
C VAL A 208 -14.19 13.33 3.29
N ALA A 209 -13.01 13.25 3.91
CA ALA A 209 -12.85 12.47 5.14
C ALA A 209 -13.70 13.05 6.28
N PRO A 210 -14.44 12.20 7.01
CA PRO A 210 -15.32 12.67 8.08
C PRO A 210 -14.51 13.14 9.31
N ALA A 211 -15.20 13.81 10.23
CA ALA A 211 -14.67 14.11 11.54
C ALA A 211 -14.28 12.80 12.26
N GLY A 212 -13.05 12.71 12.76
CA GLY A 212 -12.52 11.49 13.38
C GLY A 212 -11.06 11.17 13.06
N GLY A 213 -10.49 11.87 12.07
CA GLY A 213 -9.07 11.79 11.71
C GLY A 213 -8.84 11.00 10.43
N TRP A 214 -7.83 11.42 9.68
CA TRP A 214 -7.37 10.73 8.48
C TRP A 214 -5.88 10.96 8.30
N ASP A 215 -5.23 9.96 7.74
CA ASP A 215 -3.82 10.00 7.37
C ASP A 215 -3.67 9.73 5.88
N TRP A 216 -2.49 10.03 5.34
CA TRP A 216 -2.19 9.70 3.97
C TRP A 216 -0.72 9.34 3.78
N GLU A 217 -0.46 8.47 2.81
CA GLU A 217 0.87 8.17 2.29
C GLU A 217 0.93 8.36 0.78
N VAL A 218 2.15 8.42 0.24
CA VAL A 218 2.38 8.42 -1.21
C VAL A 218 3.01 7.10 -1.67
N ILE A 219 2.60 6.66 -2.86
CA ILE A 219 3.19 5.54 -3.59
C ILE A 219 3.68 6.07 -4.94
N GLY A 220 4.98 6.37 -5.01
CA GLY A 220 5.60 6.86 -6.24
C GLY A 220 6.08 5.71 -7.12
N ILE A 221 5.37 5.39 -8.21
CA ILE A 221 5.72 4.23 -9.04
C ILE A 221 6.91 4.53 -9.95
N SER A 222 7.89 3.62 -9.99
CA SER A 222 9.04 3.69 -10.91
C SER A 222 9.88 4.97 -10.71
N HIS A 223 10.33 5.61 -11.79
CA HIS A 223 11.37 6.64 -11.77
C HIS A 223 11.05 7.92 -10.97
N CYS A 224 9.79 8.17 -10.60
CA CYS A 224 9.42 9.30 -9.75
C CYS A 224 9.55 9.01 -8.25
N HIS A 225 9.79 7.74 -7.87
CA HIS A 225 9.72 7.21 -6.51
C HIS A 225 10.31 8.14 -5.45
N TRP A 226 11.63 8.31 -5.46
CA TRP A 226 12.35 9.10 -4.46
C TRP A 226 11.91 10.57 -4.39
N ARG A 227 11.55 11.17 -5.54
CA ARG A 227 11.08 12.57 -5.59
C ARG A 227 9.70 12.71 -4.97
N MET A 228 8.81 11.75 -5.21
CA MET A 228 7.47 11.76 -4.65
C MET A 228 7.48 11.46 -3.15
N LEU A 229 8.33 10.53 -2.69
CA LEU A 229 8.51 10.30 -1.25
C LEU A 229 8.99 11.57 -0.55
N ALA A 230 10.02 12.23 -1.07
CA ALA A 230 10.51 13.51 -0.53
C ALA A 230 9.40 14.59 -0.52
N SER A 231 8.60 14.66 -1.58
CA SER A 231 7.50 15.62 -1.67
C SER A 231 6.42 15.36 -0.63
N ALA A 232 6.06 14.09 -0.39
CA ALA A 232 5.09 13.74 0.65
C ALA A 232 5.60 14.07 2.05
N LEU A 233 6.88 13.79 2.33
CA LEU A 233 7.49 14.15 3.61
C LEU A 233 7.40 15.65 3.90
N VAL A 234 7.67 16.50 2.90
CA VAL A 234 7.52 17.96 2.99
C VAL A 234 6.07 18.38 3.21
N LEU A 235 5.11 17.68 2.59
CA LEU A 235 3.68 17.95 2.72
C LEU A 235 3.05 17.35 4.01
N GLY A 236 3.84 16.69 4.85
CA GLY A 236 3.42 16.07 6.10
C GLY A 236 2.68 14.73 5.92
N GLY A 237 2.96 14.00 4.84
CA GLY A 237 2.45 12.65 4.60
C GLY A 237 3.40 11.55 5.08
N ASN A 238 2.87 10.34 5.11
CA ASN A 238 3.63 9.10 5.25
C ASN A 238 4.17 8.63 3.89
N ILE A 239 5.01 7.60 3.86
CA ILE A 239 5.64 7.14 2.62
C ILE A 239 5.65 5.61 2.51
N ARG A 240 5.53 5.12 1.26
CA ARG A 240 5.69 3.71 0.91
C ARG A 240 6.86 3.51 -0.04
N THR A 241 7.70 2.52 0.26
CA THR A 241 8.79 2.04 -0.60
C THR A 241 8.74 0.53 -0.76
N GLY A 242 9.67 -0.05 -1.52
CA GLY A 242 9.78 -1.51 -1.71
C GLY A 242 9.80 -1.93 -3.17
N LEU A 243 10.20 -3.20 -3.38
CA LEU A 243 10.44 -3.78 -4.70
C LEU A 243 9.16 -3.91 -5.55
N GLU A 244 7.99 -3.81 -4.94
CA GLU A 244 6.72 -3.67 -5.66
C GLU A 244 6.67 -2.39 -6.50
N ASP A 245 7.06 -1.26 -5.90
CA ASP A 245 6.82 0.07 -6.45
C ASP A 245 8.03 0.59 -7.23
N HIS A 246 9.25 0.25 -6.77
CA HIS A 246 10.50 0.73 -7.32
C HIS A 246 11.67 -0.25 -7.12
N LEU A 247 12.55 -0.34 -8.11
CA LEU A 247 13.63 -1.36 -8.13
C LEU A 247 15.03 -0.80 -7.87
N TYR A 248 15.18 0.53 -7.72
CA TYR A 248 16.49 1.18 -7.72
C TYR A 248 16.71 2.04 -6.47
N LEU A 249 17.94 2.08 -5.98
CA LEU A 249 18.36 2.99 -4.93
C LEU A 249 18.44 4.44 -5.47
N PRO A 250 18.54 5.45 -4.58
CA PRO A 250 18.70 6.84 -5.02
C PRO A 250 19.94 7.06 -5.91
N SER A 251 20.95 6.20 -5.78
CA SER A 251 22.15 6.17 -6.63
C SER A 251 21.88 5.73 -8.08
N GLY A 252 20.72 5.12 -8.34
CA GLY A 252 20.36 4.47 -9.60
C GLY A 252 20.82 2.99 -9.69
N GLU A 253 21.51 2.48 -8.68
CA GLU A 253 21.84 1.05 -8.59
C GLU A 253 20.60 0.22 -8.30
N MET A 254 20.52 -1.00 -8.84
CA MET A 254 19.41 -1.91 -8.54
C MET A 254 19.48 -2.35 -7.08
N ALA A 255 18.37 -2.23 -6.35
CA ALA A 255 18.26 -2.76 -5.01
C ALA A 255 18.32 -4.30 -5.03
N LYS A 256 19.02 -4.87 -4.06
CA LYS A 256 19.17 -6.34 -3.91
C LYS A 256 18.04 -6.97 -3.12
N ASN A 257 17.40 -6.19 -2.26
CA ASN A 257 16.32 -6.58 -1.37
C ASN A 257 15.54 -5.32 -0.94
N ASN A 258 14.42 -5.52 -0.26
CA ASN A 258 13.60 -4.43 0.27
C ASN A 258 14.32 -3.64 1.36
N GLY A 259 15.19 -4.27 2.15
CA GLY A 259 15.96 -3.61 3.22
C GLY A 259 16.76 -2.41 2.72
N GLU A 260 17.48 -2.55 1.58
CA GLU A 260 18.26 -1.43 1.02
C GLU A 260 17.36 -0.23 0.62
N LEU A 261 16.13 -0.48 0.14
CA LEU A 261 15.16 0.57 -0.19
C LEU A 261 14.61 1.24 1.08
N VAL A 262 14.31 0.44 2.11
CA VAL A 262 13.83 0.94 3.40
C VAL A 262 14.90 1.77 4.09
N ASP A 263 16.16 1.33 4.11
CA ASP A 263 17.28 2.09 4.70
C ASP A 263 17.43 3.47 4.04
N ALA A 264 17.33 3.51 2.70
CA ALA A 264 17.36 4.75 1.95
C ALA A 264 16.15 5.66 2.23
N ALA A 265 14.95 5.09 2.36
CA ALA A 265 13.73 5.82 2.70
C ALA A 265 13.76 6.36 4.15
N ALA A 266 14.24 5.56 5.11
CA ALA A 266 14.46 5.98 6.49
C ALA A 266 15.49 7.11 6.60
N THR A 267 16.57 7.04 5.81
CA THR A 267 17.54 8.14 5.71
C THR A 267 16.88 9.41 5.15
N LEU A 268 16.05 9.28 4.11
CA LEU A 268 15.32 10.40 3.53
C LEU A 268 14.34 11.05 4.54
N ILE A 269 13.63 10.25 5.34
CA ILE A 269 12.78 10.74 6.44
C ILE A 269 13.60 11.64 7.38
N ARG A 270 14.74 11.14 7.87
CA ARG A 270 15.61 11.90 8.79
C ARG A 270 16.17 13.17 8.18
N HIS A 271 16.51 13.16 6.89
CA HIS A 271 16.97 14.35 6.18
C HIS A 271 15.89 15.45 6.05
N THR A 272 14.61 15.13 6.27
CA THR A 272 13.53 16.12 6.35
C THR A 272 13.25 16.62 7.78
N GLY A 273 14.04 16.18 8.77
CA GLY A 273 13.87 16.56 10.18
C GLY A 273 12.73 15.81 10.89
N ARG A 274 12.29 14.68 10.33
CA ARG A 274 11.27 13.76 10.87
C ARG A 274 11.92 12.42 11.21
N GLU A 275 11.25 11.54 11.95
CA GLU A 275 11.78 10.21 12.29
C GLU A 275 10.85 9.07 11.83
N PRO A 276 11.37 7.92 11.38
CA PRO A 276 10.55 6.74 11.13
C PRO A 276 9.83 6.30 12.41
N ALA A 277 8.53 6.04 12.30
CA ALA A 277 7.71 5.55 13.40
C ALA A 277 8.09 4.10 13.74
N THR A 278 8.16 3.76 15.03
CA THR A 278 8.18 2.35 15.44
C THR A 278 6.85 1.67 15.09
N VAL A 279 6.77 0.35 15.27
CA VAL A 279 5.50 -0.38 15.09
C VAL A 279 4.42 0.13 16.04
N GLU A 280 4.77 0.37 17.30
CA GLU A 280 3.84 0.87 18.32
C GLU A 280 3.37 2.29 17.99
N GLU A 281 4.30 3.18 17.62
CA GLU A 281 3.97 4.54 17.18
C GLU A 281 3.08 4.53 15.92
N ALA A 282 3.36 3.65 14.96
CA ALA A 282 2.52 3.49 13.77
C ALA A 282 1.12 2.99 14.10
N ARG A 283 0.95 2.10 15.09
CA ARG A 283 -0.39 1.67 15.55
C ARG A 283 -1.21 2.83 16.10
N GLU A 284 -0.57 3.72 16.84
CA GLU A 284 -1.21 4.92 17.41
C GLU A 284 -1.54 5.94 16.32
N LEU A 285 -0.58 6.27 15.44
CA LEU A 285 -0.76 7.19 14.34
C LEU A 285 -1.89 6.73 13.41
N LEU A 286 -1.86 5.45 13.03
CA LEU A 286 -2.89 4.85 12.19
C LEU A 286 -4.15 4.45 12.98
N GLN A 287 -4.19 4.67 14.29
CA GLN A 287 -5.36 4.44 15.15
C GLN A 287 -5.98 3.04 14.97
N LEU A 288 -5.13 2.01 14.89
CA LEU A 288 -5.55 0.63 14.60
C LEU A 288 -6.38 0.01 15.74
N ASP A 289 -6.24 0.53 16.96
CA ASP A 289 -7.03 0.18 18.14
C ASP A 289 -8.51 0.59 18.03
N LYS A 290 -8.82 1.58 17.20
CA LYS A 290 -10.22 2.02 16.95
C LYS A 290 -10.94 1.18 15.91
N VAL A 291 -10.23 0.30 15.20
CA VAL A 291 -10.80 -0.57 14.19
C VAL A 291 -11.20 -1.88 14.86
N THR A 292 -12.51 -2.07 15.02
CA THR A 292 -13.07 -3.27 15.65
C THR A 292 -13.94 -4.03 14.65
N ALA A 293 -13.99 -5.35 14.80
CA ALA A 293 -14.89 -6.18 14.02
C ALA A 293 -16.35 -5.73 14.26
N GLY A 294 -17.05 -5.40 13.18
CA GLY A 294 -18.48 -5.13 13.21
C GLY A 294 -19.26 -6.37 13.61
N ALA A 295 -20.36 -6.20 14.34
CA ALA A 295 -21.30 -7.30 14.56
C ALA A 295 -21.81 -7.80 13.20
N ALA A 296 -21.75 -9.12 12.95
CA ALA A 296 -22.40 -9.71 11.78
C ALA A 296 -23.90 -9.40 11.87
N SER A 297 -24.40 -8.58 10.95
CA SER A 297 -25.82 -8.27 10.81
C SER A 297 -26.58 -9.45 10.23
#